data_AF-A0A1J7GDM6-F1
#
_entry.id   AF-A0A1J7GDM6-F1
#
_cell.length_a   1.000
_cell.length_b   1.000
_cell.length_c   1.000
_cell.angle_alpha   90.00
_cell.angle_beta   90.00
_cell.angle_gamma   90.00
#
_symmetry.space_group_name_H-M   'P 1'
#
loop_
_entity.id
_entity.type
_entity.pdbx_description
1 polymer ?
#
loop_
_entity_poly.entity_id
_entity_poly.type
_entity_poly.pdbx_seq_one_letter_code
_entity_poly.pdbx_strand_id
1 'polypeptide(L)'
;MLLSKDVSAQSCGCTEGLCCSQYGYCGTGDAYCGTGCKEGPCYASPSEPNDVNVADIVTPEFFNGIIDEADSSCEGKNFYSRDAFLNALSSYNEFGRTGTTDDSKREIAAAFAHFTHETGHFCYIEEIDGASKDYCEESNTQYPCAPNKGYYGRGPIQLSWNFNYGPAGESNGFDGLNSPETVANDPVVSFKTALWYWMQHVHPVINQGFGATIRAINGALECDGGNPATVQARVNYYTQYCSQLGVATGDNLTC
;
A
#
# COMPACT_ATOMS: atom_id res chain seq x y z
N MET A 1 36.88 -7.15 49.60
CA MET A 1 35.93 -6.03 49.43
C MET A 1 36.15 -5.50 48.02
N LEU A 2 35.48 -5.98 46.98
CA LEU A 2 34.03 -5.84 46.69
C LEU A 2 33.53 -4.44 47.04
N LEU A 3 33.23 -3.64 46.02
CA LEU A 3 31.84 -3.31 45.69
C LEU A 3 31.73 -2.92 44.22
N SER A 4 30.88 -3.66 43.53
CA SER A 4 30.43 -3.50 42.16
C SER A 4 29.87 -2.09 41.92
N LYS A 5 30.17 -1.49 40.76
CA LYS A 5 29.26 -0.48 40.21
C LYS A 5 28.06 -1.22 39.67
N ASP A 6 27.03 -1.32 40.50
CA ASP A 6 25.72 -1.80 40.10
C ASP A 6 25.22 -0.95 38.92
N VAL A 7 25.19 -1.57 37.74
CA VAL A 7 24.27 -1.16 36.67
C VAL A 7 22.89 -1.48 37.23
N SER A 8 22.29 -0.49 37.89
CA SER A 8 20.92 -0.61 38.38
C SER A 8 20.04 -0.90 37.19
N ALA A 9 19.39 -2.07 37.18
CA ALA A 9 18.34 -2.37 36.23
C ALA A 9 17.29 -1.24 36.32
N GLN A 10 16.98 -0.61 35.19
CA GLN A 10 15.89 0.34 35.08
C GLN A 10 14.57 -0.43 35.17
N SER A 11 13.91 -0.38 36.33
CA SER A 11 12.65 -1.08 36.57
C SER A 11 11.48 -0.26 36.04
N CYS A 12 10.60 -0.90 35.26
CA CYS A 12 9.34 -0.29 34.83
C CYS A 12 8.40 -0.05 36.03
N GLY A 13 7.61 1.02 35.92
CA GLY A 13 6.75 1.56 36.99
C GLY A 13 6.24 2.96 36.61
N CYS A 14 5.93 3.15 35.34
CA CYS A 14 5.65 4.46 34.78
C CYS A 14 4.27 4.99 35.20
N THR A 15 4.18 6.30 35.38
CA THR A 15 2.90 7.00 35.58
C THR A 15 1.95 6.70 34.42
N GLU A 16 0.65 6.63 34.70
CA GLU A 16 -0.40 6.43 33.70
C GLU A 16 -0.21 7.37 32.49
N GLY A 17 -0.22 6.79 31.28
CA GLY A 17 0.00 7.50 30.02
C GLY A 17 1.46 7.59 29.55
N LEU A 18 2.44 7.11 30.31
CA LEU A 18 3.85 7.03 29.90
C LEU A 18 4.26 5.59 29.53
N CYS A 19 5.10 5.47 28.51
CA CYS A 19 5.65 4.20 28.04
C CYS A 19 6.96 3.88 28.76
N CYS A 20 7.19 2.60 29.07
CA CYS A 20 8.48 2.10 29.54
C CYS A 20 9.31 1.61 28.34
N SER A 21 10.45 2.24 28.07
CA SER A 21 11.32 1.86 26.96
C SER A 21 11.96 0.48 27.14
N GLN A 22 12.60 -0.05 26.08
CA GLN A 22 13.41 -1.28 26.15
C GLN A 22 14.55 -1.20 27.18
N TYR A 23 14.98 0.01 27.52
CA TYR A 23 15.98 0.31 28.54
C TYR A 23 15.33 0.73 29.87
N GLY A 24 14.05 0.44 30.09
CA GLY A 24 13.36 0.68 31.36
C GLY A 24 13.14 2.14 31.75
N TYR A 25 13.19 3.07 30.79
CA TYR A 25 12.93 4.50 31.05
C TYR A 25 11.50 4.88 30.71
N CYS A 26 10.90 5.76 31.51
CA CYS A 26 9.55 6.27 31.28
C CYS A 26 9.56 7.52 30.40
N GLY A 27 8.68 7.58 29.40
CA GLY A 27 8.52 8.76 28.55
C GLY A 27 7.45 8.60 27.48
N THR A 28 7.40 9.57 26.57
CA THR A 28 6.50 9.58 25.41
C THR A 28 7.31 9.71 24.11
N GLY A 29 6.72 9.32 22.98
CA GLY A 29 7.40 9.31 21.68
C GLY A 29 8.18 8.02 21.41
N ASP A 30 8.67 7.85 20.18
CA ASP A 30 9.21 6.57 19.67
C ASP A 30 10.35 5.99 20.51
N ALA A 31 11.20 6.83 21.10
CA ALA A 31 12.31 6.36 21.95
C ALA A 31 11.85 5.60 23.20
N TYR A 32 10.60 5.80 23.63
CA TYR A 32 10.01 5.19 24.82
C TYR A 32 8.87 4.26 24.49
N CYS A 33 7.99 4.69 23.59
CA CYS A 33 6.78 3.99 23.19
C CYS A 33 6.98 3.08 21.98
N GLY A 34 8.03 3.26 21.19
CA GLY A 34 8.30 2.48 19.99
C GLY A 34 8.92 1.10 20.29
N THR A 35 9.81 0.66 19.41
CA THR A 35 10.39 -0.69 19.43
C THR A 35 10.98 -1.09 20.79
N GLY A 36 10.52 -2.23 21.30
CA GLY A 36 10.97 -2.82 22.56
C GLY A 36 10.39 -2.16 23.82
N CYS A 37 9.37 -1.32 23.68
CA CYS A 37 8.60 -0.82 24.81
C CYS A 37 8.03 -1.99 25.66
N LYS A 38 8.20 -1.90 26.98
CA LYS A 38 7.92 -2.96 27.97
C LYS A 38 6.56 -2.82 28.65
N GLU A 39 6.09 -1.60 28.89
CA GLU A 39 4.85 -1.27 29.63
C GLU A 39 4.29 0.10 29.18
N GLY A 40 3.02 0.39 29.47
CA GLY A 40 2.35 1.66 29.12
C GLY A 40 1.70 1.63 27.72
N PRO A 41 1.33 2.79 27.14
CA PRO A 41 0.72 2.87 25.81
C PRO A 41 1.79 2.71 24.71
N CYS A 42 2.54 1.60 24.75
CA CYS A 42 3.51 1.26 23.74
C CYS A 42 2.83 1.36 22.36
N TYR A 43 3.48 2.07 21.44
CA TYR A 43 3.19 1.92 20.03
C TYR A 43 3.32 0.44 19.72
N ALA A 44 2.39 -0.10 18.93
CA ALA A 44 2.60 -1.42 18.38
C ALA A 44 4.00 -1.39 17.76
N SER A 45 4.92 -2.21 18.30
CA SER A 45 6.15 -2.49 17.56
C SER A 45 5.73 -2.89 16.16
N PRO A 46 6.52 -2.61 15.11
CA PRO A 46 6.29 -3.24 13.82
C PRO A 46 6.18 -4.74 14.12
N SER A 47 4.95 -5.27 14.06
CA SER A 47 4.75 -6.68 14.35
C SER A 47 5.50 -7.38 13.24
N GLU A 48 6.47 -8.22 13.58
CA GLU A 48 7.12 -9.10 12.62
C GLU A 48 6.03 -9.66 11.69
N PRO A 49 6.25 -9.64 10.35
CA PRO A 49 5.25 -10.10 9.40
C PRO A 49 4.71 -11.46 9.84
N ASN A 50 3.39 -11.58 9.95
CA ASN A 50 2.74 -12.82 10.33
C ASN A 50 3.07 -13.94 9.32
N ASP A 51 2.76 -15.18 9.69
CA ASP A 51 3.09 -16.36 8.86
C ASP A 51 2.12 -16.58 7.68
N VAL A 52 1.28 -15.59 7.34
CA VAL A 52 0.39 -15.68 6.18
C VAL A 52 1.22 -15.73 4.90
N ASN A 53 0.92 -16.72 4.08
CA ASN A 53 1.37 -16.77 2.69
C ASN A 53 0.33 -16.09 1.80
N VAL A 54 0.65 -14.90 1.28
CA VAL A 54 -0.23 -14.12 0.40
C VAL A 54 -0.64 -14.93 -0.84
N ALA A 55 0.20 -15.84 -1.33
CA ALA A 55 -0.14 -16.69 -2.48
C ALA A 55 -1.31 -17.64 -2.21
N ASP A 56 -1.58 -17.98 -0.94
CA ASP A 56 -2.70 -18.83 -0.53
C ASP A 56 -4.01 -18.02 -0.37
N ILE A 57 -3.92 -16.69 -0.28
CA ILE A 57 -5.08 -15.78 -0.28
C ILE A 57 -5.39 -15.30 -1.71
N VAL A 58 -4.37 -14.82 -2.42
CA VAL A 58 -4.45 -14.45 -3.83
C VAL A 58 -4.31 -15.74 -4.65
N THR A 59 -5.34 -16.58 -4.65
CA THR A 59 -5.35 -17.82 -5.44
C THR A 59 -5.52 -17.51 -6.93
N PRO A 60 -5.24 -18.47 -7.83
CA PRO A 60 -5.60 -18.33 -9.25
C PRO A 60 -7.08 -18.00 -9.44
N GLU A 61 -7.98 -18.61 -8.66
CA GLU A 61 -9.42 -18.36 -8.73
C GLU A 61 -9.78 -16.93 -8.32
N PHE A 62 -9.16 -16.40 -7.26
CA PHE A 62 -9.39 -15.02 -6.85
C PHE A 62 -8.89 -14.03 -7.91
N PHE A 63 -7.64 -14.18 -8.37
CA PHE A 63 -7.06 -13.27 -9.35
C PHE A 63 -7.80 -13.34 -10.70
N ASN A 64 -8.06 -14.56 -11.19
CA ASN A 64 -8.76 -14.74 -12.46
C ASN A 64 -10.22 -14.28 -12.37
N GLY A 65 -10.86 -14.45 -11.20
CA GLY A 65 -12.19 -13.94 -10.94
C GLY A 65 -12.33 -12.42 -11.11
N ILE A 66 -11.25 -11.66 -10.93
CA ILE A 66 -11.22 -10.21 -11.18
C ILE A 66 -11.01 -9.94 -12.67
N ILE A 67 -9.93 -10.46 -13.26
CA ILE A 67 -9.55 -10.13 -14.65
C ILE A 67 -10.52 -10.69 -15.70
N ASP A 68 -11.30 -11.72 -15.35
CA ASP A 68 -12.33 -12.28 -16.21
C ASP A 68 -13.60 -11.42 -16.29
N GLU A 69 -13.79 -10.45 -15.38
CA GLU A 69 -14.85 -9.45 -15.48
C GLU A 69 -14.57 -8.43 -16.61
N ALA A 70 -13.29 -8.23 -16.98
CA ALA A 70 -12.91 -7.36 -18.08
C ALA A 70 -13.21 -7.98 -19.45
N ASP A 71 -13.58 -7.12 -20.42
CA ASP A 71 -13.83 -7.54 -21.80
C ASP A 71 -12.61 -8.28 -22.39
N SER A 72 -12.88 -9.31 -23.19
CA SER A 72 -11.87 -10.08 -23.91
C SER A 72 -10.89 -9.23 -24.73
N SER A 73 -11.28 -8.04 -25.19
CA SER A 73 -10.43 -7.13 -25.96
C SER A 73 -9.50 -6.25 -25.11
N CYS A 74 -9.64 -6.26 -23.79
CA CYS A 74 -8.82 -5.45 -22.91
C CYS A 74 -7.33 -5.83 -22.98
N GLU A 75 -6.48 -4.83 -23.19
CA GLU A 75 -5.02 -5.02 -23.30
C GLU A 75 -4.40 -5.67 -22.06
N GLY A 76 -4.92 -5.32 -20.87
CA GLY A 76 -4.39 -5.80 -19.61
C GLY A 76 -4.54 -7.30 -19.41
N LYS A 77 -5.43 -8.00 -20.15
CA LYS A 77 -5.56 -9.46 -20.10
C LYS A 77 -4.31 -10.20 -20.59
N ASN A 78 -3.48 -9.55 -21.40
CA ASN A 78 -2.20 -10.11 -21.86
C ASN A 78 -0.99 -9.58 -21.06
N PHE A 79 -1.22 -8.72 -20.06
CA PHE A 79 -0.17 -8.03 -19.32
C PHE A 79 -0.18 -8.42 -17.84
N TYR A 80 -1.33 -8.30 -17.17
CA TYR A 80 -1.45 -8.60 -15.75
C TYR A 80 -1.65 -10.10 -15.53
N SER A 81 -0.82 -10.66 -14.65
CA SER A 81 -0.94 -12.05 -14.22
C SER A 81 -0.66 -12.18 -12.73
N ARG A 82 -1.24 -13.22 -12.11
CA ARG A 82 -0.97 -13.59 -10.73
C ARG A 82 0.53 -13.82 -10.50
N ASP A 83 1.22 -14.45 -11.44
CA ASP A 83 2.66 -14.72 -11.32
C ASP A 83 3.49 -13.41 -11.34
N ALA A 84 3.12 -12.44 -12.17
CA ALA A 84 3.75 -11.12 -12.13
C ALA A 84 3.54 -10.42 -10.78
N PHE A 85 2.32 -10.49 -10.22
CA PHE A 85 2.02 -9.99 -8.89
C PHE A 85 2.88 -10.68 -7.80
N LEU A 86 2.96 -12.01 -7.79
CA LEU A 86 3.74 -12.74 -6.80
C LEU A 86 5.25 -12.51 -6.94
N ASN A 87 5.74 -12.34 -8.17
CA ASN A 87 7.13 -11.96 -8.41
C ASN A 87 7.42 -10.56 -7.87
N ALA A 88 6.52 -9.59 -8.07
CA ALA A 88 6.64 -8.26 -7.48
C ALA A 88 6.58 -8.27 -5.94
N LEU A 89 5.68 -9.09 -5.38
CA LEU A 89 5.49 -9.25 -3.94
C LEU A 89 6.76 -9.71 -3.21
N SER A 90 7.65 -10.43 -3.89
CA SER A 90 8.94 -10.86 -3.30
C SER A 90 9.81 -9.68 -2.82
N SER A 91 9.56 -8.46 -3.30
CA SER A 91 10.21 -7.21 -2.83
C SER A 91 9.46 -6.49 -1.69
N TYR A 92 8.27 -6.95 -1.30
CA TYR A 92 7.37 -6.29 -0.35
C TYR A 92 6.82 -7.30 0.67
N ASN A 93 7.71 -7.83 1.52
CA ASN A 93 7.42 -8.92 2.46
C ASN A 93 6.45 -8.56 3.60
N GLU A 94 6.18 -7.27 3.85
CA GLU A 94 5.22 -6.78 4.84
C GLU A 94 3.79 -6.69 4.29
N PHE A 95 3.61 -6.57 2.96
CA PHE A 95 2.30 -6.46 2.35
C PHE A 95 1.42 -7.67 2.67
N GLY A 96 0.22 -7.42 3.22
CA GLY A 96 -0.72 -8.46 3.59
C GLY A 96 -0.23 -9.33 4.74
N ARG A 97 0.74 -8.88 5.53
CA ARG A 97 1.34 -9.67 6.63
C ARG A 97 1.44 -8.90 7.95
N THR A 98 0.79 -7.75 8.07
CA THR A 98 0.69 -7.02 9.34
C THR A 98 -0.59 -7.40 10.08
N GLY A 99 -0.48 -7.69 11.38
CA GLY A 99 -1.64 -8.03 12.22
C GLY A 99 -2.10 -9.49 12.10
N THR A 100 -3.41 -9.72 12.19
CA THR A 100 -4.04 -11.05 12.13
C THR A 100 -4.19 -11.56 10.70
N THR A 101 -4.54 -12.85 10.54
CA THR A 101 -4.92 -13.39 9.22
C THR A 101 -6.11 -12.66 8.60
N ASP A 102 -7.04 -12.18 9.41
CA ASP A 102 -8.16 -11.38 8.91
C ASP A 102 -7.71 -9.99 8.46
N ASP A 103 -6.70 -9.39 9.12
CA ASP A 103 -6.09 -8.14 8.66
C ASP A 103 -5.38 -8.33 7.32
N SER A 104 -4.63 -9.42 7.17
CA SER A 104 -4.03 -9.82 5.88
C SER A 104 -5.06 -9.90 4.76
N LYS A 105 -6.18 -10.59 4.99
CA LYS A 105 -7.26 -10.70 4.00
C LYS A 105 -7.90 -9.35 3.68
N ARG A 106 -8.13 -8.51 4.67
CA ARG A 106 -8.69 -7.15 4.47
C ARG A 106 -7.73 -6.28 3.67
N GLU A 107 -6.44 -6.28 3.99
CA GLU A 107 -5.44 -5.51 3.26
C GLU A 107 -5.37 -5.94 1.79
N ILE A 108 -5.32 -7.25 1.54
CA ILE A 108 -5.31 -7.81 0.18
C ILE A 108 -6.60 -7.44 -0.55
N ALA A 109 -7.77 -7.60 0.06
CA ALA A 109 -9.04 -7.20 -0.53
C ALA A 109 -9.07 -5.70 -0.85
N ALA A 110 -8.56 -4.85 0.05
CA ALA A 110 -8.52 -3.40 -0.14
C ALA A 110 -7.60 -3.01 -1.32
N ALA A 111 -6.40 -3.58 -1.39
CA ALA A 111 -5.47 -3.32 -2.48
C ALA A 111 -6.08 -3.72 -3.83
N PHE A 112 -6.62 -4.93 -3.94
CA PHE A 112 -7.23 -5.40 -5.19
C PHE A 112 -8.53 -4.63 -5.54
N ALA A 113 -9.29 -4.16 -4.57
CA ALA A 113 -10.45 -3.29 -4.81
C ALA A 113 -10.04 -1.96 -5.45
N HIS A 114 -8.96 -1.36 -4.96
CA HIS A 114 -8.40 -0.16 -5.57
C HIS A 114 -7.81 -0.46 -6.95
N PHE A 115 -7.03 -1.51 -7.10
CA PHE A 115 -6.47 -1.87 -8.42
C PHE A 115 -7.56 -2.10 -9.45
N THR A 116 -8.64 -2.77 -9.05
CA THR A 116 -9.82 -2.99 -9.89
C THR A 116 -10.46 -1.68 -10.31
N HIS A 117 -10.63 -0.74 -9.38
CA HIS A 117 -11.20 0.57 -9.67
C HIS A 117 -10.32 1.36 -10.65
N GLU A 118 -9.01 1.45 -10.38
CA GLU A 118 -8.08 2.24 -11.20
C GLU A 118 -7.93 1.71 -12.63
N THR A 119 -8.01 0.38 -12.81
CA THR A 119 -7.72 -0.26 -14.09
C THR A 119 -8.95 -0.80 -14.82
N GLY A 120 -10.13 -0.71 -14.21
CA GLY A 120 -11.34 -1.35 -14.72
C GLY A 120 -11.21 -2.87 -14.80
N HIS A 121 -10.96 -3.53 -13.67
CA HIS A 121 -10.72 -4.99 -13.58
C HIS A 121 -9.49 -5.45 -14.37
N PHE A 122 -8.37 -4.73 -14.24
CA PHE A 122 -7.14 -4.97 -14.99
C PHE A 122 -7.33 -4.84 -16.51
N CYS A 123 -8.29 -4.04 -16.97
CA CYS A 123 -8.47 -3.80 -18.40
C CYS A 123 -7.39 -2.88 -18.98
N TYR A 124 -7.10 -1.79 -18.28
CA TYR A 124 -6.20 -0.71 -18.74
C TYR A 124 -4.83 -0.80 -18.08
N ILE A 125 -3.79 -0.59 -18.89
CA ILE A 125 -2.40 -0.48 -18.41
C ILE A 125 -2.05 0.99 -18.19
N GLU A 126 -2.42 1.84 -19.13
CA GLU A 126 -2.20 3.29 -19.10
C GLU A 126 -3.52 4.04 -18.93
N GLU A 127 -3.44 5.24 -18.35
CA GLU A 127 -4.57 6.16 -18.26
C GLU A 127 -5.14 6.46 -19.65
N ILE A 128 -6.48 6.46 -19.77
CA ILE A 128 -7.16 6.85 -21.01
C ILE A 128 -6.78 8.29 -21.36
N ASP A 129 -6.31 8.48 -22.59
CA ASP A 129 -5.74 9.75 -23.09
C ASP A 129 -4.53 10.26 -22.30
N GLY A 130 -3.86 9.41 -21.51
CA GLY A 130 -2.73 9.76 -20.66
C GLY A 130 -1.59 10.42 -21.41
N ALA A 131 -1.26 9.95 -22.63
CA ALA A 131 -0.22 10.56 -23.47
C ALA A 131 -0.47 12.03 -23.85
N SER A 132 -1.69 12.54 -23.67
CA SER A 132 -2.01 13.97 -23.85
C SER A 132 -1.81 14.82 -22.58
N LYS A 133 -1.48 14.17 -21.45
CA LYS A 133 -1.35 14.78 -20.13
C LYS A 133 0.07 14.57 -19.60
N ASP A 134 0.71 15.65 -19.19
CA ASP A 134 2.12 15.63 -18.78
C ASP A 134 2.31 15.07 -17.36
N TYR A 135 1.41 15.45 -16.42
CA TYR A 135 1.54 15.14 -14.99
C TYR A 135 2.95 15.44 -14.44
N CYS A 136 3.54 16.54 -14.90
CA CYS A 136 4.82 17.03 -14.41
C CYS A 136 4.59 18.16 -13.41
N GLU A 137 5.13 18.03 -12.21
CA GLU A 137 5.32 19.15 -11.29
C GLU A 137 6.71 19.75 -11.48
N GLU A 138 6.78 20.79 -12.32
CA GLU A 138 8.01 21.49 -12.73
C GLU A 138 8.78 22.15 -11.57
N SER A 139 8.09 22.43 -10.45
CA SER A 139 8.71 22.99 -9.25
C SER A 139 9.50 21.94 -8.44
N ASN A 140 9.31 20.64 -8.73
CA ASN A 140 9.98 19.57 -8.01
C ASN A 140 11.42 19.38 -8.53
N THR A 141 12.39 19.90 -7.78
CA THR A 141 13.82 19.81 -8.14
C THR A 141 14.49 18.51 -7.71
N GLN A 142 13.87 17.74 -6.81
CA GLN A 142 14.38 16.44 -6.39
C GLN A 142 14.14 15.38 -7.47
N TYR A 143 12.95 15.41 -8.09
CA TYR A 143 12.53 14.51 -9.16
C TYR A 143 12.16 15.31 -10.40
N PRO A 144 13.14 15.90 -11.11
CA PRO A 144 12.87 16.79 -12.23
C PRO A 144 12.23 16.02 -13.39
N CYS A 145 11.37 16.71 -14.13
CA CYS A 145 10.73 16.14 -15.31
C CYS A 145 11.74 15.97 -16.46
N ALA A 146 11.76 14.78 -17.05
CA ALA A 146 12.60 14.49 -18.20
C ALA A 146 11.97 15.05 -19.48
N PRO A 147 12.77 15.64 -20.40
CA PRO A 147 12.25 16.15 -21.65
C PRO A 147 11.48 15.09 -22.46
N ASN A 148 10.30 15.46 -22.95
CA ASN A 148 9.40 14.60 -23.75
C ASN A 148 8.92 13.33 -23.03
N LYS A 149 8.87 13.33 -21.71
CA LYS A 149 8.28 12.25 -20.91
C LYS A 149 7.02 12.76 -20.23
N GLY A 150 6.03 11.87 -20.11
CA GLY A 150 4.79 12.11 -19.39
C GLY A 150 4.61 11.11 -18.26
N TYR A 151 4.16 11.60 -17.12
CA TYR A 151 4.00 10.86 -15.86
C TYR A 151 2.52 10.59 -15.54
N TYR A 152 1.70 10.38 -16.57
CA TYR A 152 0.31 9.97 -16.44
C TYR A 152 0.16 8.58 -15.82
N GLY A 153 -1.07 8.22 -15.46
CA GLY A 153 -1.38 6.98 -14.76
C GLY A 153 -0.89 5.74 -15.50
N ARG A 154 -0.12 4.88 -14.81
CA ARG A 154 0.25 3.54 -15.30
C ARG A 154 0.16 2.47 -14.22
N GLY A 155 -0.15 1.26 -14.64
CA GLY A 155 -0.17 0.08 -13.78
C GLY A 155 -1.37 0.02 -12.83
N PRO A 156 -1.37 -0.93 -11.88
CA PRO A 156 -2.52 -1.25 -11.03
C PRO A 156 -2.99 -0.10 -10.14
N ILE A 157 -2.09 0.77 -9.68
CA ILE A 157 -2.44 1.93 -8.86
C ILE A 157 -2.55 3.23 -9.67
N GLN A 158 -2.44 3.14 -11.01
CA GLN A 158 -2.35 4.30 -11.91
C GLN A 158 -1.32 5.33 -11.40
N LEU A 159 -0.09 4.87 -11.13
CA LEU A 159 1.01 5.70 -10.61
C LEU A 159 1.14 6.94 -11.51
N SER A 160 1.05 8.12 -10.90
CA SER A 160 1.03 9.40 -11.59
C SER A 160 1.99 10.37 -10.93
N TRP A 161 2.47 11.36 -11.69
CA TRP A 161 3.39 12.42 -11.28
C TRP A 161 4.87 12.05 -11.14
N ASN A 162 5.75 12.92 -11.63
CA ASN A 162 7.22 12.80 -11.55
C ASN A 162 7.72 12.50 -10.12
N PHE A 163 7.12 13.15 -9.12
CA PHE A 163 7.49 12.95 -7.71
C PHE A 163 7.10 11.60 -7.13
N ASN A 164 6.27 10.80 -7.82
CA ASN A 164 6.01 9.41 -7.46
C ASN A 164 6.84 8.46 -8.33
N TYR A 165 6.96 8.73 -9.63
CA TYR A 165 7.77 7.90 -10.54
C TYR A 165 9.25 7.87 -10.15
N GLY A 166 9.84 9.00 -9.78
CA GLY A 166 11.23 9.08 -9.34
C GLY A 166 11.55 8.14 -8.17
N PRO A 167 10.93 8.31 -6.99
CA PRO A 167 11.21 7.45 -5.83
C PRO A 167 10.75 6.00 -6.02
N ALA A 168 9.67 5.74 -6.77
CA ALA A 168 9.26 4.38 -7.10
C ALA A 168 10.34 3.68 -7.95
N GLY A 169 10.95 4.41 -8.89
CA GLY A 169 12.08 3.98 -9.71
C GLY A 169 13.31 3.61 -8.87
N GLU A 170 13.72 4.52 -7.99
CA GLU A 170 14.84 4.31 -7.07
C GLU A 170 14.63 3.07 -6.18
N SER A 171 13.43 2.89 -5.63
CA SER A 171 13.10 1.76 -4.76
C SER A 171 13.08 0.41 -5.50
N ASN A 172 12.79 0.40 -6.81
CA ASN A 172 12.52 -0.83 -7.56
C ASN A 172 13.56 -1.13 -8.65
N GLY A 173 14.58 -0.28 -8.79
CA GLY A 173 15.67 -0.48 -9.73
C GLY A 173 15.32 -0.21 -11.18
N PHE A 174 14.44 0.75 -11.45
CA PHE A 174 14.15 1.24 -12.80
C PHE A 174 14.25 2.77 -12.90
N ASP A 175 14.49 3.30 -14.09
CA ASP A 175 14.56 4.75 -14.30
C ASP A 175 13.15 5.34 -14.45
N GLY A 176 12.56 5.75 -13.33
CA GLY A 176 11.21 6.31 -13.31
C GLY A 176 11.08 7.68 -13.99
N LEU A 177 12.18 8.45 -14.09
CA LEU A 177 12.12 9.80 -14.67
C LEU A 177 12.34 9.78 -16.17
N ASN A 178 13.35 9.05 -16.65
CA ASN A 178 13.69 9.00 -18.08
C ASN A 178 13.06 7.81 -18.81
N SER A 179 12.49 6.84 -18.11
CA SER A 179 11.78 5.69 -18.70
C SER A 179 10.49 5.34 -17.94
N PRO A 180 9.58 6.30 -17.67
CA PRO A 180 8.32 6.05 -16.95
C PRO A 180 7.44 4.99 -17.63
N GLU A 181 7.54 4.84 -18.95
CA GLU A 181 6.86 3.80 -19.73
C GLU A 181 7.23 2.37 -19.31
N THR A 182 8.33 2.17 -18.56
CA THR A 182 8.68 0.85 -17.99
C THR A 182 7.53 0.26 -17.17
N VAL A 183 6.78 1.11 -16.47
CA VAL A 183 5.61 0.69 -15.65
C VAL A 183 4.49 0.09 -16.51
N ALA A 184 4.40 0.45 -17.80
CA ALA A 184 3.43 -0.10 -18.74
C ALA A 184 3.99 -1.24 -19.61
N ASN A 185 5.32 -1.44 -19.62
CA ASN A 185 5.98 -2.44 -20.47
C ASN A 185 6.44 -3.69 -19.72
N ASP A 186 6.67 -3.58 -18.40
CA ASP A 186 7.08 -4.70 -17.55
C ASP A 186 6.02 -4.94 -16.46
N PRO A 187 5.29 -6.07 -16.49
CA PRO A 187 4.21 -6.33 -15.54
C PRO A 187 4.69 -6.54 -14.10
N VAL A 188 5.93 -6.98 -13.89
CA VAL A 188 6.51 -7.09 -12.55
C VAL A 188 6.84 -5.71 -12.01
N VAL A 189 7.44 -4.82 -12.83
CA VAL A 189 7.65 -3.42 -12.44
C VAL A 189 6.31 -2.73 -12.18
N SER A 190 5.29 -3.01 -12.99
CA SER A 190 3.93 -2.48 -12.82
C SER A 190 3.33 -2.83 -11.46
N PHE A 191 3.39 -4.10 -11.04
CA PHE A 191 2.94 -4.48 -9.70
C PHE A 191 3.85 -3.95 -8.59
N LYS A 192 5.16 -3.83 -8.82
CA LYS A 192 6.08 -3.24 -7.85
C LYS A 192 5.77 -1.78 -7.56
N THR A 193 5.41 -0.98 -8.56
CA THR A 193 5.01 0.41 -8.30
C THR A 193 3.71 0.52 -7.52
N ALA A 194 2.75 -0.39 -7.77
CA ALA A 194 1.52 -0.47 -7.00
C ALA A 194 1.76 -0.85 -5.54
N LEU A 195 2.59 -1.87 -5.30
CA LEU A 195 2.99 -2.29 -3.95
C LEU A 195 3.84 -1.22 -3.25
N TRP A 196 4.75 -0.56 -3.97
CA TRP A 196 5.51 0.57 -3.45
C TRP A 196 4.58 1.67 -2.93
N TYR A 197 3.65 2.14 -3.76
CA TYR A 197 2.72 3.20 -3.38
C TYR A 197 1.86 2.76 -2.19
N TRP A 198 1.37 1.51 -2.24
CA TRP A 198 0.60 0.93 -1.15
C TRP A 198 1.35 0.98 0.18
N MET A 199 2.57 0.45 0.22
CA MET A 199 3.35 0.38 1.45
C MET A 199 3.76 1.76 1.98
N GLN A 200 4.00 2.74 1.10
CA GLN A 200 4.40 4.10 1.51
C GLN A 200 3.22 4.97 1.96
N HIS A 201 2.05 4.82 1.34
CA HIS A 201 0.96 5.80 1.50
C HIS A 201 -0.33 5.20 2.04
N VAL A 202 -0.60 3.91 1.83
CA VAL A 202 -1.89 3.28 2.14
C VAL A 202 -1.81 2.34 3.34
N HIS A 203 -0.79 1.47 3.39
CA HIS A 203 -0.54 0.57 4.51
C HIS A 203 -0.53 1.28 5.87
N PRO A 204 0.08 2.48 6.05
CA PRO A 204 0.09 3.16 7.34
C PRO A 204 -1.29 3.58 7.87
N VAL A 205 -2.31 3.62 7.01
CA VAL A 205 -3.68 4.05 7.38
C VAL A 205 -4.71 2.92 7.29
N ILE A 206 -4.31 1.69 6.94
CA ILE A 206 -5.22 0.56 6.73
C ILE A 206 -6.07 0.25 7.97
N ASN A 207 -5.50 0.45 9.17
CA ASN A 207 -6.18 0.23 10.45
C ASN A 207 -7.27 1.27 10.78
N GLN A 208 -7.39 2.34 9.98
CA GLN A 208 -8.42 3.37 10.13
C GLN A 208 -9.71 3.02 9.35
N GLY A 209 -9.66 1.98 8.50
CA GLY A 209 -10.75 1.50 7.67
C GLY A 209 -10.56 1.81 6.18
N PHE A 210 -11.37 1.17 5.33
CA PHE A 210 -11.26 1.28 3.87
C PHE A 210 -11.48 2.71 3.34
N GLY A 211 -12.28 3.53 4.02
CA GLY A 211 -12.42 4.95 3.70
C GLY A 211 -11.11 5.74 3.79
N ALA A 212 -10.24 5.37 4.73
CA ALA A 212 -8.93 6.01 4.87
C ALA A 212 -7.99 5.62 3.72
N THR A 213 -8.12 4.41 3.16
CA THR A 213 -7.33 3.99 1.99
C THR A 213 -7.77 4.70 0.72
N ILE A 214 -9.09 4.92 0.53
CA ILE A 214 -9.61 5.80 -0.53
C ILE A 214 -9.01 7.20 -0.39
N ARG A 215 -9.02 7.75 0.82
CA ARG A 215 -8.47 9.08 1.10
C ARG A 215 -6.98 9.17 0.81
N ALA A 216 -6.20 8.14 1.15
CA ALA A 216 -4.77 8.09 0.88
C ALA A 216 -4.45 8.05 -0.62
N ILE A 217 -5.28 7.41 -1.43
CA ILE A 217 -5.06 7.27 -2.87
C ILE A 217 -5.54 8.52 -3.63
N ASN A 218 -6.77 8.98 -3.37
CA ASN A 218 -7.37 10.05 -4.16
C ASN A 218 -8.32 10.96 -3.37
N GLY A 219 -8.03 11.17 -2.08
CA GLY A 219 -8.95 11.84 -1.17
C GLY A 219 -9.32 13.27 -1.54
N ALA A 220 -8.41 14.01 -2.20
CA ALA A 220 -8.68 15.37 -2.64
C ALA A 220 -9.76 15.45 -3.74
N LEU A 221 -9.97 14.38 -4.50
CA LEU A 221 -10.94 14.33 -5.60
C LEU A 221 -12.22 13.56 -5.23
N GLU A 222 -12.11 12.53 -4.38
CA GLU A 222 -13.20 11.59 -4.14
C GLU A 222 -13.93 11.78 -2.81
N CYS A 223 -13.20 12.07 -1.73
CA CYS A 223 -13.76 12.12 -0.39
C CYS A 223 -14.53 13.42 -0.09
N ASP A 224 -15.20 13.46 1.06
CA ASP A 224 -15.93 14.62 1.60
C ASP A 224 -17.01 15.15 0.64
N GLY A 225 -17.60 14.23 -0.14
CA GLY A 225 -18.60 14.53 -1.15
C GLY A 225 -18.04 14.94 -2.52
N GLY A 226 -16.73 14.84 -2.75
CA GLY A 226 -16.08 15.16 -4.03
C GLY A 226 -16.57 14.27 -5.17
N ASN A 227 -16.57 12.95 -4.97
CA ASN A 227 -17.12 12.00 -5.94
C ASN A 227 -17.72 10.75 -5.25
N PRO A 228 -18.96 10.84 -4.74
CA PRO A 228 -19.59 9.73 -4.03
C PRO A 228 -19.74 8.46 -4.87
N ALA A 229 -19.83 8.60 -6.21
CA ALA A 229 -20.00 7.46 -7.10
C ALA A 229 -18.72 6.60 -7.20
N THR A 230 -17.54 7.23 -7.26
CA THR A 230 -16.27 6.49 -7.29
C THR A 230 -15.95 5.85 -5.94
N VAL A 231 -16.19 6.58 -4.84
CA VAL A 231 -16.13 6.04 -3.47
C VAL A 231 -16.98 4.78 -3.37
N GLN A 232 -18.25 4.86 -3.79
CA GLN A 232 -19.16 3.71 -3.71
C GLN A 232 -18.70 2.55 -4.60
N ALA A 233 -18.14 2.81 -5.79
CA ALA A 233 -17.58 1.76 -6.65
C ALA A 233 -16.42 1.02 -5.96
N ARG A 234 -15.47 1.74 -5.35
CA ARG A 234 -14.37 1.14 -4.57
C ARG A 234 -14.90 0.29 -3.42
N VAL A 235 -15.90 0.80 -2.68
CA VAL A 235 -16.54 0.08 -1.55
C VAL A 235 -17.21 -1.21 -2.03
N ASN A 236 -17.85 -1.19 -3.20
CA ASN A 236 -18.50 -2.38 -3.76
C ASN A 236 -17.46 -3.48 -4.07
N TYR A 237 -16.34 -3.14 -4.72
CA TYR A 237 -15.26 -4.10 -4.97
C TYR A 237 -14.66 -4.64 -3.66
N TYR A 238 -14.39 -3.77 -2.69
CA TYR A 238 -13.86 -4.19 -1.39
C TYR A 238 -14.80 -5.15 -0.66
N THR A 239 -16.10 -4.86 -0.67
CA THR A 239 -17.11 -5.72 -0.05
C THR A 239 -17.19 -7.08 -0.75
N GLN A 240 -17.16 -7.08 -2.09
CA GLN A 240 -17.14 -8.31 -2.89
C GLN A 240 -15.89 -9.16 -2.57
N TYR A 241 -14.71 -8.55 -2.53
CA TYR A 241 -13.46 -9.28 -2.28
C TYR A 241 -13.34 -9.75 -0.83
N CYS A 242 -13.78 -8.96 0.15
CA CYS A 242 -13.92 -9.42 1.53
C CYS A 242 -14.84 -10.66 1.63
N SER A 243 -15.97 -10.64 0.92
CA SER A 243 -16.88 -11.79 0.88
C SER A 243 -16.23 -13.02 0.24
N GLN A 244 -15.47 -12.87 -0.84
CA GLN A 244 -14.75 -13.97 -1.48
C GLN A 244 -13.65 -14.56 -0.57
N LEU A 245 -12.96 -13.72 0.20
CA LEU A 245 -11.93 -14.14 1.15
C LEU A 245 -12.48 -14.62 2.51
N GLY A 246 -13.80 -14.54 2.69
CA GLY A 246 -14.48 -14.96 3.92
C GLY A 246 -14.07 -14.14 5.13
N VAL A 247 -13.96 -12.82 4.97
CA VAL A 247 -13.61 -11.87 6.06
C VAL A 247 -14.63 -10.73 6.13
N ALA A 248 -14.89 -10.24 7.34
CA ALA A 248 -15.71 -9.03 7.51
C ALA A 248 -14.94 -7.79 7.01
N THR A 249 -15.67 -6.86 6.39
CA THR A 249 -15.11 -5.61 5.84
C THR A 249 -14.55 -4.67 6.91
N GLY A 250 -14.99 -4.83 8.16
CA GLY A 250 -14.79 -3.82 9.21
C GLY A 250 -15.69 -2.61 9.01
N ASP A 251 -15.41 -1.56 9.77
CA ASP A 251 -16.14 -0.29 9.77
C ASP A 251 -15.44 0.77 8.89
N ASN A 252 -15.99 1.97 8.83
CA ASN A 252 -15.42 3.14 8.13
C ASN A 252 -15.09 2.89 6.66
N LEU A 253 -16.05 2.37 5.90
CA LEU A 253 -15.84 2.01 4.49
C LEU A 253 -15.77 3.21 3.55
N THR A 254 -16.38 4.32 3.92
CA THR A 254 -16.48 5.51 3.07
C THR A 254 -15.61 6.64 3.61
N CYS A 255 -15.25 7.53 2.70
CA CYS A 255 -14.89 8.92 2.95
C CYS A 255 -15.81 9.79 2.08
#